data_AF-A0A101I614-F1
#
_entry.id   AF-A0A101I614-F1
#
_cell.length_a   1.000
_cell.length_b   1.000
_cell.length_c   1.000
_cell.angle_alpha   90.00
_cell.angle_beta   90.00
_cell.angle_gamma   90.00
#
_symmetry.space_group_name_H-M   'P 1'
#
loop_
_entity.id
_entity.type
_entity.pdbx_description
1 polymer ?
#
loop_
_entity_poly.entity_id
_entity_poly.type
_entity_poly.pdbx_seq_one_letter_code
_entity_poly.pdbx_strand_id
1 'polypeptide(L)'
;NVAKFKIQFARIGEPSLNPSVLEVLEELDGKYDAPGLLPSVSSVAPLNSESFFEELLEIKNERYVGRFQLQFSVHSTDRDQRDYLIPVRKWDLEKIADYGSQFCGEHDRKVTLNFALSSGSLVESAVISRLFDPAKFLVKITPVNPTYSSRDRKLDSAVDDDGSLVYHQRFVDELRSDGFDVLVSVGEPEENRIGSNCGLYVKRHLSGSSDLSGAYALVKKDTT
;
A
#
# COMPACT_ATOMS: atom_id res chain seq x y z
N ASN A 1 28.19 -6.30 -1.91
CA ASN A 1 27.27 -5.28 -2.47
C ASN A 1 25.93 -5.90 -2.81
N VAL A 2 24.89 -5.55 -2.06
CA VAL A 2 23.52 -5.96 -2.34
C VAL A 2 22.92 -4.93 -3.31
N ALA A 3 22.50 -5.38 -4.49
CA ALA A 3 21.96 -4.50 -5.54
C ALA A 3 20.63 -3.83 -5.13
N LYS A 4 19.86 -4.46 -4.23
CA LYS A 4 18.60 -3.92 -3.70
C LYS A 4 18.41 -4.36 -2.25
N PHE A 5 18.41 -3.39 -1.34
CA PHE A 5 18.12 -3.59 0.07
C PHE A 5 16.92 -2.73 0.46
N LYS A 6 15.71 -3.29 0.32
CA LYS A 6 14.47 -2.56 0.56
C LYS A 6 14.00 -2.75 2.00
N ILE A 7 13.75 -1.65 2.70
CA ILE A 7 13.09 -1.64 4.02
C ILE A 7 11.72 -1.01 3.84
N GLN A 8 10.66 -1.72 4.22
CA GLN A 8 9.29 -1.27 3.95
C GLN A 8 8.43 -1.24 5.22
N PHE A 9 7.96 -0.04 5.57
CA PHE A 9 6.98 0.21 6.62
C PHE A 9 5.57 0.10 6.02
N ALA A 10 5.03 -1.12 5.93
CA ALA A 10 3.74 -1.35 5.25
C ALA A 10 2.88 -2.52 5.79
N ARG A 11 3.25 -3.13 6.93
CA ARG A 11 2.59 -4.34 7.45
C ARG A 11 1.61 -4.02 8.57
N ILE A 12 2.11 -3.81 9.79
CA ILE A 12 1.30 -3.61 10.99
C ILE A 12 1.37 -2.14 11.42
N GLY A 13 0.20 -1.57 11.68
CA GLY A 13 0.05 -0.18 12.10
C GLY A 13 0.05 0.80 10.93
N GLU A 14 -0.07 2.08 11.28
CA GLU A 14 -0.01 3.20 10.35
C GLU A 14 1.27 3.99 10.63
N PRO A 15 2.29 3.91 9.75
CA PRO A 15 3.57 4.57 9.96
C PRO A 15 3.46 6.07 10.26
N SER A 16 2.53 6.78 9.62
CA SER A 16 2.40 8.23 9.80
C SER A 16 1.80 8.67 11.14
N LEU A 17 1.42 7.71 11.99
CA LEU A 17 1.01 7.94 13.38
C LEU A 17 2.12 7.59 14.39
N ASN A 18 3.32 7.23 13.91
CA ASN A 18 4.44 6.88 14.76
C ASN A 18 5.70 7.68 14.37
N PRO A 19 6.02 8.78 15.07
CA PRO A 19 7.16 9.64 14.72
C PRO A 19 8.51 8.91 14.77
N SER A 20 8.65 7.83 15.56
CA SER A 20 9.88 7.04 15.58
C SER A 20 10.21 6.34 14.25
N VAL A 21 9.26 6.28 13.31
CA VAL A 21 9.57 5.87 11.92
C VAL A 21 10.52 6.87 11.26
N LEU A 22 10.36 8.18 11.52
CA LEU A 22 11.21 9.23 10.98
C LEU A 22 12.62 9.15 11.58
N GLU A 23 12.73 8.97 12.90
CA GLU A 23 14.02 8.74 13.58
C GLU A 23 14.80 7.58 12.94
N VAL A 24 14.12 6.47 12.63
CA VAL A 24 14.75 5.33 11.94
C VAL A 24 15.20 5.73 10.54
N LEU A 25 14.39 6.48 9.78
CA LEU A 25 14.76 6.96 8.45
C LEU A 25 15.95 7.92 8.50
N GLU A 26 16.13 8.72 9.54
CA GLU A 26 17.30 9.59 9.68
C GLU A 26 18.59 8.81 9.94
N GLU A 27 18.53 7.73 10.73
CA GLU A 27 19.69 6.91 11.05
C GLU A 27 20.10 5.94 9.94
N LEU A 28 19.16 5.50 9.11
CA LEU A 28 19.37 4.38 8.18
C LEU A 28 20.48 4.62 7.16
N ASP A 29 20.62 5.84 6.62
CA ASP A 29 21.57 6.19 5.55
C ASP A 29 23.06 6.21 6.00
N GLY A 30 23.35 5.99 7.28
CA GLY A 30 24.72 5.86 7.80
C GLY A 30 25.00 4.55 8.55
N LYS A 31 23.96 3.73 8.79
CA LYS A 31 24.04 2.56 9.67
C LYS A 31 24.56 1.31 8.96
N TYR A 32 24.38 1.24 7.64
CA TYR A 32 24.75 0.08 6.83
C TYR A 32 25.48 0.52 5.56
N ASP A 33 26.54 -0.19 5.18
CA ASP A 33 27.13 -0.08 3.84
C ASP A 33 26.24 -0.81 2.82
N ALA A 34 25.16 -0.13 2.42
CA ALA A 34 24.14 -0.66 1.53
C ALA A 34 23.81 0.35 0.41
N PRO A 35 24.62 0.40 -0.68
CA PRO A 35 24.35 1.28 -1.82
C PRO A 35 22.96 1.08 -2.46
N GLY A 36 22.40 -0.12 -2.33
CA GLY A 36 21.05 -0.45 -2.79
C GLY A 36 19.93 -0.16 -1.79
N LEU A 37 20.19 0.58 -0.70
CA LEU A 37 19.20 0.92 0.31
C LEU A 37 18.04 1.71 -0.32
N LEU A 38 16.82 1.19 -0.11
CA LEU A 38 15.58 1.77 -0.62
C LEU A 38 14.52 1.74 0.48
N PRO A 39 14.43 2.78 1.33
CA PRO A 39 13.37 2.88 2.31
C PRO A 39 12.02 3.12 1.64
N SER A 40 10.96 2.63 2.27
CA SER A 40 9.61 2.76 1.74
C SER A 40 8.57 2.88 2.85
N VAL A 41 7.67 3.85 2.71
CA VAL A 41 6.54 4.08 3.62
C VAL A 41 5.24 3.88 2.85
N SER A 42 4.32 3.11 3.44
CA SER A 42 2.94 2.99 2.97
C SER A 42 1.99 3.53 4.04
N SER A 43 1.05 4.38 3.65
CA SER A 43 0.14 5.04 4.60
C SER A 43 -1.28 5.17 4.04
N VAL A 44 -2.29 5.17 4.89
CA VAL A 44 -3.66 5.62 4.54
C VAL A 44 -3.81 7.14 4.61
N ALA A 45 -2.77 7.86 5.04
CA ALA A 45 -2.74 9.29 5.33
C ALA A 45 -3.85 9.73 6.29
N PRO A 46 -3.84 9.29 7.57
CA PRO A 46 -4.81 9.74 8.55
C PRO A 46 -4.82 11.26 8.69
N LEU A 47 -5.96 11.79 9.11
CA LEU A 47 -6.04 13.20 9.48
C LEU A 47 -5.12 13.47 10.68
N ASN A 48 -4.47 14.64 10.70
CA ASN A 48 -3.48 15.07 11.71
C ASN A 48 -2.08 14.42 11.57
N SER A 49 -1.78 13.77 10.45
CA SER A 49 -0.42 13.30 10.15
C SER A 49 0.37 14.25 9.25
N GLU A 50 -0.05 15.51 9.12
CA GLU A 50 0.60 16.54 8.30
C GLU A 50 2.05 16.76 8.71
N SER A 51 2.33 16.95 10.00
CA SER A 51 3.69 17.17 10.50
C SER A 51 4.62 15.99 10.16
N PHE A 52 4.11 14.75 10.25
CA PHE A 52 4.87 13.57 9.86
C PHE A 52 5.25 13.61 8.38
N PHE A 53 4.32 13.99 7.52
CA PHE A 53 4.54 14.04 6.07
C PHE A 53 5.42 15.22 5.64
N GLU A 54 5.34 16.35 6.33
CA GLU A 54 6.24 17.48 6.14
C GLU A 54 7.69 17.07 6.46
N GLU A 55 7.91 16.49 7.63
CA GLU A 55 9.23 16.00 8.06
C GLU A 55 9.74 14.83 7.18
N LEU A 56 8.84 13.93 6.75
CA LEU A 56 9.20 12.87 5.80
C LEU A 56 9.71 13.42 4.47
N LEU A 57 9.12 14.51 3.98
CA LEU A 57 9.56 15.17 2.75
C LEU A 57 10.96 15.76 2.91
N GLU A 58 11.22 16.42 4.03
CA GLU A 58 12.55 16.96 4.38
C GLU A 58 13.60 15.83 4.43
N ILE A 59 13.34 14.77 5.20
CA ILE A 59 14.23 13.61 5.30
C ILE A 59 14.50 13.00 3.92
N LYS A 60 13.46 12.83 3.09
CA LYS A 60 13.61 12.29 1.73
C LYS A 60 14.50 13.19 0.88
N ASN A 61 14.28 14.50 0.90
CA ASN A 61 15.06 15.45 0.10
C ASN A 61 16.52 15.55 0.54
N GLU A 62 16.79 15.41 1.83
CA GLU A 62 18.15 15.52 2.36
C GLU A 62 18.96 14.24 2.15
N ARG A 63 18.33 13.06 2.27
CA ARG A 63 19.04 11.78 2.34
C ARG A 63 18.71 10.82 1.20
N TYR A 64 17.50 10.84 0.66
CA TYR A 64 16.96 9.74 -0.17
C TYR A 64 16.45 10.15 -1.56
N VAL A 65 16.93 11.24 -2.14
CA VAL A 65 16.56 11.65 -3.52
C VAL A 65 16.79 10.50 -4.50
N GLY A 66 15.75 10.11 -5.24
CA GLY A 66 15.75 8.96 -6.17
C GLY A 66 15.80 7.58 -5.51
N ARG A 67 15.95 7.51 -4.19
CA ARG A 67 16.14 6.29 -3.39
C ARG A 67 15.07 6.07 -2.32
N PHE A 68 13.91 6.71 -2.45
CA PHE A 68 12.77 6.53 -1.55
C PHE A 68 11.52 6.04 -2.29
N GLN A 69 10.65 5.27 -1.63
CA GLN A 69 9.34 4.90 -2.17
C GLN A 69 8.20 5.25 -1.22
N LEU A 70 7.35 6.18 -1.62
CA LEU A 70 6.11 6.51 -0.94
C LEU A 70 4.91 5.82 -1.61
N GLN A 71 4.02 5.26 -0.79
CA GLN A 71 2.78 4.63 -1.23
C GLN A 71 1.60 5.13 -0.38
N PHE A 72 0.47 5.42 -1.04
CA PHE A 72 -0.81 5.65 -0.38
C PHE A 72 -1.77 4.49 -0.61
N SER A 73 -2.40 4.02 0.46
CA SER A 73 -3.49 3.04 0.40
C SER A 73 -4.80 3.74 0.06
N VAL A 74 -5.23 3.62 -1.20
CA VAL A 74 -6.40 4.31 -1.76
C VAL A 74 -7.62 3.41 -1.78
N HIS A 75 -7.48 2.24 -2.41
CA HIS A 75 -8.47 1.13 -2.48
C HIS A 75 -9.81 1.41 -3.19
N SER A 76 -10.26 2.65 -3.30
CA SER A 76 -11.44 3.05 -4.08
C SER A 76 -11.35 4.52 -4.49
N THR A 77 -11.94 4.88 -5.63
CA THR A 77 -12.12 6.28 -6.03
C THR A 77 -13.47 6.85 -5.60
N ASP A 78 -14.37 5.98 -5.13
CA ASP A 78 -15.64 6.38 -4.53
C ASP A 78 -15.42 6.72 -3.05
N ARG A 79 -15.95 7.87 -2.63
CA ARG A 79 -15.71 8.40 -1.29
C ARG A 79 -16.29 7.50 -0.20
N ASP A 80 -17.54 7.09 -0.39
CA ASP A 80 -18.28 6.33 0.64
C ASP A 80 -17.69 4.91 0.77
N GLN A 81 -17.35 4.27 -0.34
CA GLN A 81 -16.64 3.00 -0.31
C GLN A 81 -15.24 3.15 0.30
N ARG A 82 -14.51 4.22 0.01
CA ARG A 82 -13.18 4.45 0.61
C ARG A 82 -13.28 4.68 2.13
N ASP A 83 -14.31 5.35 2.61
CA ASP A 83 -14.57 5.54 4.04
C ASP A 83 -14.98 4.24 4.74
N TYR A 84 -15.74 3.41 4.03
CA TYR A 84 -16.07 2.07 4.51
C TYR A 84 -14.85 1.13 4.59
N LEU A 85 -14.00 1.12 3.55
CA LEU A 85 -12.82 0.25 3.49
C LEU A 85 -11.71 0.69 4.47
N ILE A 86 -11.58 2.00 4.69
CA ILE A 86 -10.57 2.58 5.58
C ILE A 86 -11.31 3.44 6.62
N PRO A 87 -11.84 2.86 7.71
CA PRO A 87 -12.74 3.51 8.66
C PRO A 87 -11.99 4.39 9.68
N VAL A 88 -11.09 5.22 9.19
CA VAL A 88 -10.40 6.29 9.93
C VAL A 88 -10.50 7.57 9.13
N ARG A 89 -10.60 8.72 9.81
CA ARG A 89 -10.50 10.02 9.13
C ARG A 89 -9.12 10.13 8.50
N LYS A 90 -9.10 10.51 7.23
CA LYS A 90 -7.92 10.48 6.37
C LYS A 90 -8.02 11.56 5.31
N TRP A 91 -6.91 11.86 4.66
CA TRP A 91 -6.87 12.77 3.53
C TRP A 91 -7.77 12.27 2.41
N ASP A 92 -8.41 13.21 1.72
CA ASP A 92 -9.07 12.97 0.45
C ASP A 92 -8.04 12.78 -0.67
N LEU A 93 -8.51 12.48 -1.89
CA LEU A 93 -7.62 12.18 -3.01
C LEU A 93 -6.89 13.43 -3.49
N GLU A 94 -7.56 14.58 -3.42
CA GLU A 94 -7.02 15.90 -3.74
C GLU A 94 -5.80 16.21 -2.86
N LYS A 95 -5.91 16.05 -1.54
CA LYS A 95 -4.78 16.30 -0.64
C LYS A 95 -3.64 15.30 -0.82
N ILE A 96 -3.96 14.04 -1.14
CA ILE A 96 -2.93 13.05 -1.52
C ILE A 96 -2.22 13.45 -2.82
N ALA A 97 -2.96 13.96 -3.81
CA ALA A 97 -2.41 14.41 -5.08
C ALA A 97 -1.50 15.64 -4.89
N ASP A 98 -1.93 16.62 -4.10
CA ASP A 98 -1.16 17.82 -3.80
C ASP A 98 0.17 17.46 -3.11
N TYR A 99 0.11 16.69 -2.04
CA TYR A 99 1.31 16.27 -1.31
C TYR A 99 2.22 15.40 -2.17
N GLY A 100 1.68 14.38 -2.84
CA GLY A 100 2.49 13.48 -3.66
C GLY A 100 3.15 14.21 -4.84
N SER A 101 2.50 15.24 -5.39
CA SER A 101 3.08 16.09 -6.44
C SER A 101 4.27 16.91 -5.98
N GLN A 102 4.26 17.35 -4.72
CA GLN A 102 5.40 18.02 -4.08
C GLN A 102 6.49 17.00 -3.67
N PHE A 103 6.06 15.81 -3.26
CA PHE A 103 6.98 14.75 -2.84
C PHE A 103 7.82 14.20 -3.99
N CYS A 104 7.26 14.05 -5.19
CA CYS A 104 7.97 13.53 -6.35
C CYS A 104 8.73 14.64 -7.09
N GLY A 105 10.05 14.75 -6.87
CA GLY A 105 10.96 15.59 -7.66
C GLY A 105 11.40 14.94 -8.98
N GLU A 106 12.23 15.65 -9.74
CA GLU A 106 12.69 15.23 -11.08
C GLU A 106 13.42 13.87 -11.10
N HIS A 107 14.20 13.60 -10.05
CA HIS A 107 15.00 12.36 -9.94
C HIS A 107 14.34 11.32 -9.04
N ASP A 108 13.18 11.63 -8.48
CA ASP A 108 12.49 10.76 -7.55
C ASP A 108 11.72 9.66 -8.27
N ARG A 109 11.43 8.60 -7.51
CA ARG A 109 10.51 7.56 -7.95
C ARG A 109 9.08 8.08 -7.82
N LYS A 110 8.23 7.68 -8.78
CA LYS A 110 6.79 7.97 -8.73
C LYS A 110 6.15 7.49 -7.42
N VAL A 111 5.26 8.31 -6.88
CA VAL A 111 4.42 7.97 -5.73
C VAL A 111 3.40 6.91 -6.14
N THR A 112 3.23 5.88 -5.32
CA THR A 112 2.36 4.74 -5.64
C THR A 112 0.96 4.93 -5.05
N LEU A 113 -0.06 4.85 -5.89
CA LEU A 113 -1.47 4.72 -5.46
C LEU A 113 -1.83 3.23 -5.41
N ASN A 114 -2.03 2.70 -4.22
CA ASN A 114 -2.27 1.27 -4.02
C ASN A 114 -3.77 0.94 -3.92
N PHE A 115 -4.22 0.04 -4.78
CA PHE A 115 -5.58 -0.45 -4.86
C PHE A 115 -5.62 -1.95 -4.55
N ALA A 116 -6.35 -2.32 -3.50
CA ALA A 116 -6.68 -3.71 -3.21
C ALA A 116 -8.08 -3.95 -3.77
N LEU A 117 -8.16 -4.42 -5.02
CA LEU A 117 -9.41 -4.48 -5.76
C LEU A 117 -10.10 -5.83 -5.57
N SER A 118 -11.42 -5.77 -5.42
CA SER A 118 -12.33 -6.91 -5.44
C SER A 118 -13.39 -6.72 -6.52
N SER A 119 -14.18 -7.76 -6.80
CA SER A 119 -15.31 -7.67 -7.74
C SER A 119 -16.29 -6.52 -7.42
N GLY A 120 -16.44 -6.16 -6.14
CA GLY A 120 -17.29 -5.06 -5.69
C GLY A 120 -16.61 -3.69 -5.56
N SER A 121 -15.35 -3.54 -5.98
CA SER A 121 -14.65 -2.26 -5.90
C SER A 121 -15.26 -1.21 -6.85
N LEU A 122 -15.51 -0.02 -6.33
CA LEU A 122 -15.94 1.15 -7.09
C LEU A 122 -14.69 1.98 -7.43
N VAL A 123 -14.34 1.97 -8.71
CA VAL A 123 -13.16 2.66 -9.23
C VAL A 123 -13.47 3.30 -10.59
N GLU A 124 -13.01 4.54 -10.75
CA GLU A 124 -13.15 5.32 -11.98
C GLU A 124 -11.79 5.91 -12.37
N SER A 125 -11.31 5.53 -13.57
CA SER A 125 -10.05 6.01 -14.15
C SER A 125 -10.03 7.53 -14.25
N ALA A 126 -11.15 8.13 -14.69
CA ALA A 126 -11.32 9.57 -14.85
C ALA A 126 -11.08 10.37 -13.55
N VAL A 127 -11.37 9.81 -12.38
CA VAL A 127 -11.05 10.47 -11.09
C VAL A 127 -9.54 10.54 -10.90
N ILE A 128 -8.83 9.45 -11.22
CA ILE A 128 -7.38 9.38 -11.09
C ILE A 128 -6.70 10.29 -12.11
N SER A 129 -7.08 10.20 -13.38
CA SER A 129 -6.51 11.01 -14.46
C SER A 129 -6.79 12.50 -14.30
N ARG A 130 -7.86 12.88 -13.59
CA ARG A 130 -8.15 14.28 -13.25
C ARG A 130 -7.26 14.82 -12.13
N LEU A 131 -6.93 13.99 -11.14
CA LEU A 131 -6.28 14.44 -9.89
C LEU A 131 -4.77 14.24 -9.90
N PHE A 132 -4.27 13.18 -10.53
CA PHE A 132 -2.88 12.76 -10.40
C PHE A 132 -2.12 12.92 -11.70
N ASP A 133 -0.88 13.42 -11.62
CA ASP A 133 0.02 13.53 -12.77
C ASP A 133 0.68 12.15 -13.06
N PRO A 134 0.47 11.53 -14.23
CA PRO A 134 1.07 10.23 -14.56
C PRO A 134 2.61 10.25 -14.60
N ALA A 135 3.24 11.42 -14.72
CA ALA A 135 4.70 11.55 -14.59
C ALA A 135 5.19 11.38 -13.14
N LYS A 136 4.33 11.67 -12.15
CA LYS A 136 4.66 11.64 -10.72
C LYS A 136 4.02 10.50 -9.95
N PHE A 137 2.97 9.90 -10.50
CA PHE A 137 2.21 8.83 -9.85
C PHE A 137 2.18 7.57 -10.70
N LEU A 138 2.17 6.43 -10.01
CA LEU A 138 1.87 5.13 -10.61
C LEU A 138 0.73 4.48 -9.84
N VAL A 139 -0.01 3.59 -10.51
CA VAL A 139 -1.10 2.83 -9.91
C VAL A 139 -0.65 1.39 -9.69
N LYS A 140 -0.83 0.89 -8.48
CA LYS A 140 -0.53 -0.50 -8.13
C LYS A 140 -1.81 -1.21 -7.74
N ILE A 141 -2.10 -2.31 -8.41
CA ILE A 141 -3.20 -3.21 -8.09
C ILE A 141 -2.64 -4.41 -7.34
N THR A 142 -3.28 -4.72 -6.23
CA THR A 142 -2.92 -5.83 -5.33
C THR A 142 -4.13 -6.73 -5.12
N PRO A 143 -3.92 -8.04 -4.97
CA PRO A 143 -4.99 -8.96 -4.63
C PRO A 143 -5.52 -8.64 -3.23
N VAL A 144 -6.81 -8.89 -3.03
CA VAL A 144 -7.41 -8.81 -1.70
C VAL A 144 -7.11 -10.12 -0.98
N ASN A 145 -6.33 -10.04 0.11
CA ASN A 145 -6.03 -11.22 0.90
C ASN A 145 -7.30 -11.73 1.62
N PRO A 146 -7.48 -13.06 1.74
CA PRO A 146 -8.59 -13.65 2.46
C PRO A 146 -8.45 -13.39 3.97
N THR A 147 -8.96 -12.25 4.41
CA THR A 147 -9.12 -11.90 5.83
C THR A 147 -10.48 -12.38 6.34
N TYR A 148 -10.65 -12.53 7.65
CA TYR A 148 -11.95 -12.84 8.27
C TYR A 148 -13.09 -11.95 7.75
N SER A 149 -12.83 -10.65 7.58
CA SER A 149 -13.79 -9.68 7.04
C SER A 149 -14.17 -9.86 5.57
N SER A 150 -13.32 -10.52 4.78
CA SER A 150 -13.57 -10.78 3.34
C SER A 150 -14.42 -12.05 3.11
N ARG A 151 -14.27 -13.09 3.95
CA ARG A 151 -15.05 -14.33 3.84
C ARG A 151 -16.53 -14.13 4.11
N ASP A 152 -16.90 -13.26 5.06
CA ASP A 152 -18.29 -12.98 5.39
C ASP A 152 -19.07 -12.34 4.23
N ARG A 153 -18.40 -11.87 3.17
CA ARG A 153 -18.98 -11.03 2.11
C ARG A 153 -18.89 -11.59 0.69
N LYS A 154 -18.27 -12.76 0.46
CA LYS A 154 -18.09 -13.37 -0.88
C LYS A 154 -17.57 -12.39 -1.95
N LEU A 155 -16.65 -11.49 -1.56
CA LEU A 155 -16.01 -10.58 -2.51
C LEU A 155 -14.76 -11.25 -3.06
N ASP A 156 -14.79 -11.59 -4.34
CA ASP A 156 -13.67 -12.22 -5.04
C ASP A 156 -12.58 -11.17 -5.33
N SER A 157 -11.32 -11.58 -5.22
CA SER A 157 -10.16 -10.75 -5.57
C SER A 157 -10.22 -10.36 -7.05
N ALA A 158 -9.81 -9.13 -7.39
CA ALA A 158 -9.69 -8.72 -8.79
C ALA A 158 -8.52 -9.37 -9.52
N VAL A 159 -7.51 -9.83 -8.78
CA VAL A 159 -6.31 -10.48 -9.31
C VAL A 159 -6.31 -11.94 -8.89
N ASP A 160 -6.14 -12.84 -9.86
CA ASP A 160 -5.98 -14.28 -9.67
C ASP A 160 -4.55 -14.62 -9.23
N ASP A 161 -4.35 -15.88 -8.78
CA ASP A 161 -3.07 -16.37 -8.28
C ASP A 161 -1.95 -16.38 -9.34
N ASP A 162 -2.30 -16.33 -10.63
CA ASP A 162 -1.34 -16.21 -11.75
C ASP A 162 -1.02 -14.74 -12.11
N GLY A 163 -1.61 -13.78 -11.40
CA GLY A 163 -1.45 -12.35 -11.65
C GLY A 163 -2.36 -11.78 -12.73
N SER A 164 -3.23 -12.60 -13.33
CA SER A 164 -4.23 -12.13 -14.27
C SER A 164 -5.31 -11.30 -13.57
N LEU A 165 -5.77 -10.27 -14.26
CA LEU A 165 -6.80 -9.37 -13.75
C LEU A 165 -8.16 -9.84 -14.26
N VAL A 166 -8.98 -10.35 -13.34
CA VAL A 166 -10.31 -10.94 -13.65
C VAL A 166 -11.39 -9.85 -13.73
N TYR A 167 -11.27 -8.83 -12.88
CA TYR A 167 -12.22 -7.71 -12.78
C TYR A 167 -11.51 -6.38 -13.00
N HIS A 168 -12.25 -5.35 -13.40
CA HIS A 168 -11.73 -3.98 -13.58
C HIS A 168 -10.67 -3.83 -14.68
N GLN A 169 -10.69 -4.70 -15.70
CA GLN A 169 -9.79 -4.58 -16.87
C GLN A 169 -9.90 -3.22 -17.54
N ARG A 170 -11.13 -2.71 -17.70
CA ARG A 170 -11.39 -1.37 -18.25
C ARG A 170 -10.70 -0.26 -17.46
N PHE A 171 -10.73 -0.31 -16.13
CA PHE A 171 -10.06 0.67 -15.27
C PHE A 171 -8.55 0.69 -15.52
N VAL A 172 -7.93 -0.49 -15.67
CA VAL A 172 -6.50 -0.60 -15.96
C VAL A 172 -6.13 -0.11 -17.35
N ASP A 173 -6.91 -0.48 -18.35
CA ASP A 173 -6.63 -0.12 -19.74
C ASP A 173 -6.78 1.39 -19.96
N GLU A 174 -7.80 2.01 -19.38
CA GLU A 174 -8.00 3.45 -19.43
C GLU A 174 -6.85 4.20 -18.73
N LEU A 175 -6.43 3.78 -17.54
CA LEU A 175 -5.28 4.39 -16.84
C LEU A 175 -3.98 4.30 -17.65
N ARG A 176 -3.72 3.15 -18.28
CA ARG A 176 -2.55 2.98 -19.16
C ARG A 176 -2.65 3.87 -20.39
N SER A 177 -3.84 3.98 -20.97
CA SER A 177 -4.10 4.90 -22.10
C SER A 177 -3.88 6.36 -21.72
N ASP A 178 -4.16 6.72 -20.46
CA ASP A 178 -3.93 8.05 -19.90
C ASP A 178 -2.47 8.28 -19.46
N GLY A 179 -1.59 7.31 -19.67
CA GLY A 179 -0.14 7.44 -19.46
C GLY A 179 0.36 6.99 -18.09
N PHE A 180 -0.49 6.42 -17.24
CA PHE A 180 -0.04 5.89 -15.96
C PHE A 180 0.70 4.57 -16.11
N ASP A 181 1.76 4.41 -15.32
CA ASP A 181 2.32 3.09 -15.06
C ASP A 181 1.34 2.32 -14.16
N VAL A 182 0.78 1.21 -14.66
CA VAL A 182 -0.12 0.35 -13.88
C VAL A 182 0.53 -1.02 -13.62
N LEU A 183 0.89 -1.26 -12.36
CA LEU A 183 1.50 -2.49 -11.87
C LEU A 183 0.44 -3.41 -11.25
N VAL A 184 0.21 -4.58 -11.85
CA VAL A 184 -0.61 -5.63 -11.24
C VAL A 184 0.32 -6.57 -10.47
N SER A 185 0.16 -6.63 -9.16
CA SER A 185 0.97 -7.48 -8.30
C SER A 185 0.30 -8.83 -8.11
N VAL A 186 1.10 -9.89 -8.11
CA VAL A 186 0.66 -11.23 -7.68
C VAL A 186 0.89 -11.35 -6.18
N GLY A 187 -0.07 -11.90 -5.45
CA GLY A 187 0.12 -12.20 -4.03
C GLY A 187 1.04 -13.41 -3.89
N GLU A 188 1.92 -13.43 -2.89
CA GLU A 188 2.72 -14.63 -2.62
C GLU A 188 1.90 -15.63 -1.80
N PRO A 189 1.52 -16.80 -2.35
CA PRO A 189 0.68 -17.77 -1.63
C PRO A 189 1.33 -18.29 -0.36
N GLU A 190 2.67 -18.28 -0.30
CA GLU A 190 3.43 -18.70 0.88
C GLU A 190 3.30 -17.71 2.04
N GLU A 191 3.23 -16.39 1.78
CA GLU A 191 2.97 -15.38 2.82
C GLU A 191 1.54 -15.51 3.39
N ASN A 192 0.58 -15.96 2.59
CA ASN A 192 -0.79 -16.24 3.05
C ASN A 192 -0.81 -17.44 4.00
N ARG A 193 -0.04 -18.50 3.71
CA ARG A 193 0.02 -19.72 4.54
C ARG A 193 0.57 -19.44 5.95
N ILE A 194 1.54 -18.54 6.08
CA ILE A 194 2.11 -18.14 7.38
C ILE A 194 1.37 -16.97 8.04
N GLY A 195 0.42 -16.33 7.34
CA GLY A 195 -0.33 -15.19 7.88
C GLY A 195 0.44 -13.88 7.89
N SER A 196 1.48 -13.74 7.06
CA SER A 196 2.36 -12.57 7.02
C SER A 196 1.90 -11.52 6.03
N ASN A 197 1.07 -11.87 5.04
CA ASN A 197 0.68 -10.96 3.96
C ASN A 197 -0.04 -9.68 4.46
N CYS A 198 -0.02 -8.61 3.66
CA CYS A 198 -0.60 -7.31 4.02
C CYS A 198 -2.09 -7.46 4.40
N GLY A 199 -2.47 -6.98 5.58
CA GLY A 199 -3.83 -7.10 6.11
C GLY A 199 -4.10 -8.38 6.93
N LEU A 200 -3.17 -9.34 6.97
CA LEU A 200 -3.24 -10.49 7.87
C LEU A 200 -2.63 -10.13 9.24
N TYR A 201 -3.34 -10.49 10.30
CA TYR A 201 -2.92 -10.25 11.67
C TYR A 201 -3.14 -11.51 12.50
N VAL A 202 -2.05 -12.25 12.74
CA VAL A 202 -2.02 -13.54 13.44
C VAL A 202 -2.72 -13.47 14.80
N LYS A 203 -2.58 -12.37 15.55
CA LYS A 203 -3.24 -12.22 16.86
C LYS A 203 -4.77 -12.21 16.77
N ARG A 204 -5.37 -11.70 15.68
CA ARG A 204 -6.82 -11.74 15.45
C ARG A 204 -7.31 -13.12 14.99
N HIS A 205 -6.43 -13.92 14.37
CA HIS A 205 -6.68 -15.34 14.10
C HIS A 205 -6.66 -16.16 15.39
N LEU A 206 -5.69 -15.93 16.28
CA LEU A 206 -5.57 -16.64 17.56
C LEU A 206 -6.72 -16.32 18.54
N SER A 207 -7.31 -15.13 18.48
CA SER A 207 -8.46 -14.72 19.31
C SER A 207 -9.83 -14.97 18.68
N GLY A 208 -9.87 -15.46 17.43
CA GLY A 208 -11.11 -15.71 16.68
C GLY A 208 -11.60 -17.17 16.80
N SER A 209 -12.92 -17.35 16.87
CA SER A 209 -13.56 -18.66 17.05
C SER A 209 -13.65 -19.53 15.77
N SER A 210 -13.17 -19.05 14.62
CA SER A 210 -13.29 -19.75 13.33
C SER A 210 -11.94 -19.90 12.63
N ASP A 211 -11.69 -21.06 12.00
CA ASP A 211 -10.46 -21.31 11.25
C ASP A 211 -10.58 -20.77 9.81
N LEU A 212 -9.58 -20.00 9.37
CA LEU A 212 -9.43 -19.59 7.98
C LEU A 212 -8.82 -20.75 7.19
N SER A 213 -9.64 -21.50 6.43
CA SER A 213 -9.14 -22.59 5.59
C SER A 213 -8.18 -22.03 4.52
N GLY A 214 -6.89 -22.36 4.62
CA GLY A 214 -5.86 -21.97 3.64
C GLY A 214 -4.92 -20.83 4.08
N ALA A 215 -5.27 -20.05 5.10
CA ALA A 215 -4.41 -19.02 5.71
C ALA A 215 -4.06 -19.42 7.16
N TYR A 216 -2.86 -19.07 7.65
CA TYR A 216 -2.37 -19.48 8.98
C TYR A 216 -2.23 -21.00 9.18
N ALA A 217 -2.11 -21.79 8.11
CA ALA A 217 -2.01 -23.25 8.16
C ALA A 217 -0.83 -23.78 9.01
N LEU A 218 0.15 -22.92 9.31
CA LEU A 218 1.34 -23.22 10.11
C LEU A 218 1.30 -22.62 11.53
N VAL A 219 0.28 -21.83 11.87
CA VAL A 219 0.11 -21.27 13.22
C VAL A 219 -0.63 -22.28 14.07
N LYS A 220 0.10 -23.00 14.93
CA LYS A 220 -0.51 -23.88 15.95
C LYS A 220 -1.16 -23.00 17.02
N LYS A 221 -2.43 -23.26 17.35
CA LYS A 221 -3.05 -22.74 18.59
C LYS A 221 -2.30 -23.38 19.77
N ASP A 222 -1.76 -22.55 20.67
CA ASP A 222 -1.26 -23.05 21.95
C ASP A 222 -2.43 -23.71 22.68
N THR A 223 -2.30 -25.00 22.92
CA THR A 223 -3.25 -25.80 23.68
C THR A 223 -2.86 -25.65 25.15
N THR A 224 -3.47 -24.68 25.83
CA THR A 224 -3.57 -24.68 27.29
C THR A 224 -4.92 -25.24 27.71
#